data_AF-A0A0S8A2P2-F1
#
_entry.id   AF-A0A0S8A2P2-F1
#
_cell.length_a   1.000
_cell.length_b   1.000
_cell.length_c   1.000
_cell.angle_alpha   90.00
_cell.angle_beta   90.00
_cell.angle_gamma   90.00
#
_symmetry.space_group_name_H-M   'P 1'
#
loop_
_entity.id
_entity.type
_entity.pdbx_description
1 polymer ?
#
loop_
_entity_poly.entity_id
_entity_poly.type
_entity_poly.pdbx_seq_one_letter_code
_entity_poly.pdbx_strand_id
1 'polypeptide(L)'
;MSFELLLALLLPVAAISGWWVAKRGNSQSNSAGSSELSAEYFTGLNYLLNEQPDKAVDVFVKMLEVDSETVETHLALGNLFRRRGEGDRAIRIHQNLIARP
;
A
#
# COMPACT_ATOMS: atom_id res chain seq x y z
N MET A 1 -30.17 20.74 -43.36
CA MET A 1 -29.08 21.63 -42.91
C MET A 1 -29.06 21.85 -41.39
N SER A 2 -30.21 21.99 -40.72
CA SER A 2 -30.26 22.21 -39.26
C SER A 2 -29.82 21.00 -38.42
N PHE A 3 -30.09 19.76 -38.86
CA PHE A 3 -29.75 18.54 -38.12
C PHE A 3 -28.25 18.22 -38.11
N GLU A 4 -27.56 18.50 -39.23
CA GLU A 4 -26.10 18.34 -39.38
C GLU A 4 -25.31 19.22 -38.39
N LEU A 5 -25.78 20.45 -38.15
CA LEU A 5 -25.18 21.37 -37.18
C LEU A 5 -25.34 20.87 -35.75
N LEU A 6 -26.44 20.18 -35.45
CA LEU A 6 -26.74 19.64 -34.13
C LEU A 6 -25.86 18.42 -33.82
N LEU A 7 -25.62 17.56 -34.81
CA LEU A 7 -24.64 16.46 -34.73
C LEU A 7 -23.20 16.97 -34.61
N ALA A 8 -22.83 17.99 -35.39
CA ALA A 8 -21.49 18.58 -35.34
C ALA A 8 -21.19 19.21 -33.97
N LEU A 9 -22.21 19.74 -33.27
CA LEU A 9 -22.06 20.34 -31.94
C LEU A 9 -22.02 19.29 -30.81
N LEU A 10 -22.52 18.08 -31.05
CA LEU A 10 -22.55 17.01 -30.06
C LEU A 10 -21.15 16.43 -29.78
N LEU A 11 -20.31 16.35 -30.81
CA LEU A 11 -18.91 15.89 -30.73
C LEU A 11 -18.04 16.70 -29.74
N PRO A 12 -17.95 18.05 -29.84
CA PRO A 12 -17.14 18.83 -28.92
C PRO A 12 -17.71 18.80 -27.50
N VAL A 13 -19.04 18.76 -27.34
CA VAL A 13 -19.67 18.65 -26.02
C VAL A 13 -19.32 17.33 -25.34
N ALA A 14 -19.40 16.22 -26.06
CA ALA A 14 -19.01 14.90 -25.55
C ALA A 14 -17.51 14.83 -25.20
N ALA A 15 -16.65 15.45 -26.02
CA ALA A 15 -15.22 15.53 -25.77
C ALA A 15 -14.91 16.35 -24.50
N ILE A 16 -15.56 17.50 -24.32
CA ILE A 16 -15.39 18.36 -23.14
C ILE A 16 -15.91 17.66 -21.88
N SER A 17 -17.09 17.02 -21.94
CA SER A 17 -17.65 16.30 -20.79
C SER A 17 -16.80 15.08 -20.43
N GLY A 18 -16.34 14.33 -21.43
CA GLY A 18 -15.45 13.19 -21.24
C GLY A 18 -14.11 13.60 -20.62
N TRP A 19 -13.51 14.70 -21.09
CA TRP A 19 -12.26 15.23 -20.56
C TRP A 19 -12.39 15.72 -19.12
N TRP A 20 -13.50 16.38 -18.77
CA TRP A 20 -13.73 16.86 -17.41
C TRP A 20 -13.94 15.71 -16.41
N VAL A 21 -14.69 14.67 -16.82
CA VAL A 21 -14.87 13.45 -16.02
C VAL A 21 -13.56 12.68 -15.91
N ALA A 22 -12.79 12.54 -16.99
CA ALA A 22 -11.48 11.86 -16.96
C ALA A 22 -10.46 12.60 -16.09
N LYS A 23 -10.43 13.94 -16.15
CA LYS A 23 -9.55 14.77 -15.32
C LYS A 23 -9.91 14.70 -13.83
N ARG A 24 -11.17 14.45 -13.48
CA ARG A 24 -11.59 14.18 -12.09
C ARG A 24 -11.40 12.72 -11.67
N GLY A 25 -11.54 11.78 -12.60
CA GLY A 25 -11.43 10.34 -12.36
C GLY A 25 -10.01 9.82 -12.23
N ASN A 26 -9.00 10.62 -12.58
CA ASN A 26 -7.62 10.25 -12.33
C ASN A 26 -7.26 10.53 -10.86
N SER A 27 -7.72 9.60 -10.02
CA SER A 27 -7.40 9.44 -8.61
C SER A 27 -5.89 9.49 -8.41
N GLN A 28 -5.39 10.70 -8.19
CA GLN A 28 -3.98 11.01 -7.91
C GLN A 28 -3.69 10.89 -6.40
N SER A 29 -4.43 10.01 -5.72
CA SER A 29 -4.28 9.73 -4.30
C SER A 29 -3.49 8.45 -4.01
N ASN A 30 -3.41 7.50 -4.96
CA ASN A 30 -2.76 6.21 -4.71
C ASN A 30 -1.28 6.16 -5.08
N SER A 31 -0.81 7.00 -6.00
CA SER A 31 0.58 6.95 -6.47
C SER A 31 1.60 7.45 -5.44
N ALA A 32 1.22 8.46 -4.64
CA ALA A 32 2.09 8.99 -3.59
C ALA A 32 2.22 8.00 -2.43
N GLY A 33 1.09 7.44 -1.96
CA GLY A 33 1.07 6.42 -0.90
C GLY A 33 1.79 5.13 -1.31
N SER A 34 1.60 4.65 -2.54
CA SER A 34 2.31 3.45 -3.02
C SER A 34 3.83 3.67 -3.10
N SER A 35 4.27 4.88 -3.46
CA SER A 35 5.70 5.21 -3.51
C SER A 35 6.30 5.28 -2.11
N GLU A 36 5.59 5.85 -1.14
CA GLU A 36 6.05 5.95 0.25
C GLU A 36 6.15 4.56 0.91
N LEU A 37 5.13 3.71 0.74
CA LEU A 37 5.14 2.32 1.21
C LEU A 37 6.30 1.51 0.60
N SER A 38 6.59 1.70 -0.69
CA SER A 38 7.72 1.03 -1.34
C SER A 38 9.08 1.48 -0.77
N ALA A 39 9.21 2.77 -0.40
CA ALA A 39 10.44 3.30 0.19
C ALA A 39 10.66 2.78 1.62
N GLU A 40 9.60 2.69 2.42
CA GLU A 40 9.66 2.09 3.76
C GLU A 40 9.99 0.59 3.70
N TYR A 41 9.46 -0.14 2.71
CA TYR A 41 9.79 -1.55 2.47
C TYR A 41 11.30 -1.76 2.27
N PHE A 42 11.91 -1.00 1.37
CA PHE A 42 13.36 -1.09 1.13
C PHE A 42 14.17 -0.70 2.35
N THR A 43 13.68 0.25 3.15
CA THR A 43 14.31 0.63 4.42
C THR A 43 14.31 -0.54 5.42
N GLY A 44 13.16 -1.22 5.58
CA GLY A 44 13.06 -2.42 6.41
C GLY A 44 14.00 -3.54 5.95
N LEU A 45 14.06 -3.79 4.64
CA LEU A 45 15.00 -4.78 4.08
C LEU A 45 16.46 -4.39 4.31
N ASN A 46 16.81 -3.11 4.16
CA ASN A 46 18.15 -2.64 4.42
C ASN A 46 18.56 -2.87 5.88
N TYR A 47 17.64 -2.68 6.84
CA TYR A 47 17.91 -3.03 8.23
C TYR A 47 18.17 -4.53 8.42
N LEU A 48 17.44 -5.40 7.72
CA LEU A 48 17.71 -6.84 7.76
C LEU A 48 19.08 -7.21 7.20
N LEU A 49 19.47 -6.59 6.08
CA LEU A 49 20.76 -6.82 5.44
C LEU A 49 21.93 -6.34 6.32
N ASN A 50 21.70 -5.33 7.15
CA ASN A 50 22.69 -4.78 8.08
C ASN A 50 22.56 -5.36 9.51
N GLU A 51 21.95 -6.53 9.67
CA GLU A 51 21.80 -7.24 10.96
C GLU A 51 21.14 -6.40 12.06
N GLN A 52 20.21 -5.52 11.70
CA GLN A 52 19.42 -4.67 12.61
C GLN A 52 17.94 -5.08 12.60
N PRO A 53 17.59 -6.32 13.01
CA PRO A 53 16.25 -6.86 12.87
C PRO A 53 15.21 -6.10 13.68
N ASP A 54 15.55 -5.58 14.86
CA ASP A 54 14.58 -4.87 15.71
C ASP A 54 14.06 -3.58 15.05
N LYS A 55 14.93 -2.84 14.35
CA LYS A 55 14.51 -1.65 13.57
C LYS A 55 13.68 -2.02 12.34
N ALA A 56 13.98 -3.17 11.73
CA ALA A 56 13.18 -3.68 10.61
C ALA A 56 11.76 -4.05 11.06
N VAL A 57 11.60 -4.61 12.26
CA VAL A 57 10.29 -4.90 12.85
C VAL A 57 9.48 -3.61 12.99
N ASP A 58 10.05 -2.55 13.55
CA ASP A 58 9.33 -1.28 13.75
C ASP A 58 8.82 -0.70 12.42
N VAL A 59 9.66 -0.72 11.37
CA VAL A 59 9.28 -0.25 10.04
C VAL A 59 8.16 -1.10 9.44
N PHE A 60 8.28 -2.43 9.49
CA PHE A 60 7.26 -3.31 8.92
C PHE A 60 5.93 -3.29 9.71
N VAL A 61 5.96 -3.10 11.03
CA VAL A 61 4.74 -2.92 11.84
C VAL A 61 4.03 -1.63 11.46
N LYS A 62 4.77 -0.53 11.32
CA LYS A 62 4.20 0.75 10.88
C LYS A 62 3.54 0.63 9.49
N MET A 63 4.17 -0.09 8.57
CA MET A 63 3.59 -0.33 7.24
C MET A 63 2.28 -1.13 7.29
N LEU A 64 2.11 -2.05 8.24
CA LEU A 64 0.85 -2.81 8.45
C LEU A 64 -0.28 -1.93 9.01
N GLU A 65 0.05 -0.93 9.84
CA GLU A 65 -0.93 0.03 10.36
C GLU A 65 -1.41 1.01 9.28
N VAL A 66 -0.54 1.36 8.34
CA VAL A 66 -0.85 2.29 7.23
C VAL A 66 -1.61 1.59 6.11
N ASP A 67 -1.28 0.33 5.81
CA ASP A 67 -1.94 -0.44 4.75
C ASP A 67 -2.25 -1.88 5.19
N SER A 68 -3.43 -2.04 5.80
CA SER A 68 -3.92 -3.31 6.32
C SER A 68 -4.24 -4.35 5.24
N GLU A 69 -4.24 -3.99 3.96
CA GLU A 69 -4.60 -4.89 2.86
C GLU A 69 -3.39 -5.43 2.07
N THR A 70 -2.17 -4.98 2.38
CA THR A 70 -0.98 -5.38 1.61
C THR A 70 -0.41 -6.74 2.00
N VAL A 71 -0.49 -7.68 1.06
CA VAL A 71 0.10 -9.03 1.16
C VAL A 71 1.63 -8.99 1.31
N GLU A 72 2.32 -8.02 0.69
CA GLU A 72 3.78 -7.91 0.71
C GLU A 72 4.34 -7.56 2.10
N THR A 73 3.68 -6.67 2.84
CA THR A 73 4.09 -6.30 4.21
C THR A 73 3.93 -7.48 5.17
N HIS A 74 2.84 -8.25 5.04
CA HIS A 74 2.62 -9.48 5.79
C HIS A 74 3.68 -10.54 5.49
N LEU A 75 4.07 -10.70 4.22
CA LEU A 75 5.11 -11.64 3.80
C LEU A 75 6.50 -11.22 4.31
N ALA A 76 6.82 -9.93 4.34
CA ALA A 76 8.09 -9.40 4.84
C ALA A 76 8.27 -9.68 6.35
N LEU A 77 7.23 -9.39 7.14
CA LEU A 77 7.24 -9.66 8.59
C LEU A 77 7.33 -11.16 8.89
N GLY A 78 6.62 -12.00 8.12
CA GLY A 78 6.70 -13.45 8.23
C GLY A 78 8.09 -14.01 7.92
N ASN A 79 8.77 -13.47 6.89
CA ASN A 79 10.13 -13.87 6.54
C ASN A 79 11.14 -13.46 7.62
N LEU A 80 10.96 -12.29 8.22
CA LEU A 80 11.78 -11.79 9.33
C LEU A 80 11.69 -12.70 10.56
N PHE A 81 10.49 -13.04 11.02
CA PHE A 81 10.34 -13.95 12.17
C PHE A 81 10.90 -15.34 11.89
N ARG A 82 10.78 -15.84 10.65
CA ARG A 82 11.35 -17.12 10.24
C ARG A 82 12.88 -17.10 10.24
N ARG A 83 13.51 -15.97 9.87
CA ARG A 83 14.98 -15.80 9.82
C ARG A 83 15.64 -15.66 11.20
N ARG A 84 14.92 -15.16 12.21
CA ARG A 84 15.44 -15.07 13.59
C ARG A 84 15.61 -16.43 14.28
N GLY A 85 14.98 -17.51 13.80
CA GLY A 85 14.96 -18.78 14.54
C GLY A 85 14.25 -18.69 15.91
N GLU A 86 13.56 -17.58 16.18
CA GLU A 86 12.89 -17.26 17.44
C GLU A 86 11.39 -17.63 17.38
N GLY A 87 11.08 -18.87 16.98
CA GLY A 87 9.69 -19.39 17.02
C GLY A 87 9.05 -19.23 18.41
N ASP A 88 9.86 -19.33 19.47
CA ASP A 88 9.41 -19.23 20.86
C ASP A 88 8.97 -17.82 21.28
N ARG A 89 9.48 -16.74 20.66
CA ARG A 89 8.99 -15.38 20.93
C ARG A 89 7.66 -15.10 20.24
N ALA A 90 7.44 -15.63 19.03
CA ALA A 90 6.16 -15.55 18.34
C ALA A 90 5.04 -16.27 19.11
N ILE A 91 5.34 -17.42 19.73
CA ILE A 91 4.40 -18.13 20.62
C ILE A 91 4.07 -17.28 21.86
N ARG A 92 5.03 -16.58 22.46
CA ARG A 92 4.78 -15.70 23.61
C ARG A 92 3.89 -14.50 23.28
N ILE A 93 4.05 -13.89 22.11
CA ILE A 93 3.17 -12.79 21.68
C ILE A 93 1.75 -13.30 21.45
N HIS A 94 1.58 -14.49 20.83
CA HIS A 94 0.27 -15.11 20.68
C HIS A 94 -0.37 -15.54 22.02
N GLN A 95 0.40 -16.01 23.00
CA GLN A 95 -0.12 -16.39 24.32
C GLN A 95 -0.54 -15.19 25.18
N ASN A 96 0.15 -14.05 25.05
CA ASN A 96 -0.20 -12.83 25.77
C ASN A 96 -1.50 -12.17 25.26
N LEU A 97 -1.92 -12.52 24.04
CA LEU A 97 -3.22 -12.14 23.48
C LEU A 97 -4.38 -13.02 23.99
N ILE A 98 -4.12 -14.29 24.33
CA ILE A 98 -5.12 -15.24 24.87
C ILE A 98 -5.27 -15.11 26.40
N ALA A 99 -4.25 -14.59 27.09
CA ALA A 99 -4.23 -14.42 28.55
C ALA A 99 -4.87 -13.11 29.05
N ARG A 100 -5.54 -12.33 28.19
CA ARG A 100 -6.39 -11.23 28.66
C ARG A 100 -7.71 -11.81 29.20
N PRO A 101 -8.12 -11.51 30.45
CA PRO A 101 -9.48 -11.78 30.90
C PRO A 101 -10.51 -10.96 30.11
#